data_AF-A0A2M9BUE8-F1
#
_entry.id   AF-A0A2M9BUE8-F1
#
_cell.length_a   1.000
_cell.length_b   1.000
_cell.length_c   1.000
_cell.angle_alpha   90.00
_cell.angle_beta   90.00
_cell.angle_gamma   90.00
#
_symmetry.space_group_name_H-M   'P 1'
#
loop_
_entity.id
_entity.type
_entity.pdbx_description
1 polymer ?
#
loop_
_entity_poly.entity_id
_entity_poly.type
_entity_poly.pdbx_seq_one_letter_code
_entity_poly.pdbx_strand_id
1 'polypeptide(L)'
;MSSGDPRAWRPPENDLPPRDDLPPRDGYRMPPGYSVLPAGGYYLPDDPDDGDDPFAAMRRSRNRRNAWVTAVTAVVVIGALLLALANAKEIGYQITLWQYPPSAAITRIADSVAFTEESRRIYFSSAPALEDGGRFTVSCPTMSSEDFYLGCWDGSRIHIYDVTDPRLAGTNEVTAAHEMLHAAFDRLSTAEQDALAPLLEAVAARFGPDDELTRTLAQYDFEATGTRITELHSFIGTQIADVGPELEAHYARYFTDRTTVLAAHAQSQAVFTQIEGEADTIEAELTSLGAGIEADTARYESETAILAADSDDVNRRVENGEISSPAAFDAESSQLQARWDALNALLTDINARVDRHNELRMQLEALGTRYEEVYTGLDSRRLVVPQY
;
A
#
# COMPACT_ATOMS: atom_id res chain seq x y z
N MET A 1 0.61 -10.49 54.12
CA MET A 1 1.77 -10.22 53.24
C MET A 1 1.66 -11.17 52.06
N SER A 2 1.64 -10.77 50.80
CA SER A 2 1.38 -9.46 50.21
C SER A 2 0.69 -9.72 48.85
N SER A 3 -0.37 -8.99 48.52
CA SER A 3 -1.11 -9.13 47.26
C SER A 3 -1.11 -7.78 46.54
N GLY A 4 -0.63 -7.73 45.30
CA GLY A 4 -0.64 -6.53 44.47
C GLY A 4 -1.32 -6.78 43.14
N ASP A 5 -2.49 -6.18 42.93
CA ASP A 5 -3.17 -6.05 41.65
C ASP A 5 -2.80 -4.68 41.02
N PRO A 6 -2.56 -4.56 39.70
CA PRO A 6 -2.12 -3.31 39.09
C PRO A 6 -3.30 -2.46 38.56
N ARG A 7 -3.17 -1.13 38.66
CA ARG A 7 -3.77 -0.14 37.73
C ARG A 7 -3.36 1.32 38.03
N ALA A 8 -3.35 2.13 36.97
CA ALA A 8 -3.25 3.60 36.92
C ALA A 8 -1.88 4.27 37.23
N TRP A 9 -1.16 4.64 36.17
CA TRP A 9 -0.20 5.76 36.16
C TRP A 9 -0.94 7.07 35.82
N ARG A 10 -0.49 8.21 36.37
CA ARG A 10 -1.05 9.55 36.12
C ARG A 10 0.05 10.56 35.81
N PRO A 11 -0.15 11.49 34.85
CA PRO A 11 0.80 12.56 34.53
C PRO A 11 0.73 13.73 35.55
N PRO A 12 1.77 14.59 35.62
CA PRO A 12 1.84 15.70 36.57
C PRO A 12 1.03 16.94 36.15
N GLU A 13 0.52 17.64 37.16
CA GLU A 13 -0.16 18.94 37.05
C GLU A 13 0.85 20.09 36.93
N ASN A 14 0.46 21.21 36.31
CA ASN A 14 1.15 22.50 36.44
C ASN A 14 0.16 23.65 36.26
N ASP A 15 0.21 24.63 37.16
CA ASP A 15 -0.84 25.64 37.38
C ASP A 15 -0.34 27.06 37.05
N LEU A 16 -1.14 27.82 36.28
CA LEU A 16 -1.52 29.24 36.53
C LEU A 16 -0.48 30.41 36.41
N PRO A 17 -0.88 31.70 36.25
CA PRO A 17 -2.18 32.31 35.84
C PRO A 17 -2.00 33.49 34.80
N PRO A 18 -2.73 34.65 34.74
CA PRO A 18 -3.14 35.26 33.45
C PRO A 18 -2.61 36.69 33.22
N ARG A 19 -2.98 37.34 32.09
CA ARG A 19 -2.88 38.81 31.91
C ARG A 19 -3.96 39.39 30.98
N ASP A 20 -4.68 40.38 31.49
CA ASP A 20 -5.35 41.43 30.70
C ASP A 20 -4.43 42.66 30.59
N ASP A 21 -4.58 43.46 29.53
CA ASP A 21 -4.70 44.94 29.54
C ASP A 21 -4.50 45.59 28.14
N LEU A 22 -5.20 46.71 27.90
CA LEU A 22 -5.29 47.53 26.66
C LEU A 22 -4.95 49.02 26.96
N PRO A 23 -5.04 49.99 26.01
CA PRO A 23 -4.76 49.86 24.55
C PRO A 23 -3.67 50.72 23.81
N PRO A 24 -3.55 52.08 23.87
CA PRO A 24 -3.78 52.86 22.62
C PRO A 24 -2.73 53.91 22.20
N ARG A 25 -2.55 54.14 20.87
CA ARG A 25 -2.78 55.43 20.14
C ARG A 25 -2.20 55.56 18.72
N ASP A 26 -3.01 56.23 17.88
CA ASP A 26 -2.72 57.30 16.90
C ASP A 26 -1.59 57.20 15.83
N GLY A 27 -2.02 57.06 14.56
CA GLY A 27 -1.97 58.19 13.61
C GLY A 27 -0.77 58.36 12.66
N TYR A 28 -1.05 58.52 11.36
CA TYR A 28 -0.50 59.45 10.33
C TYR A 28 -0.90 58.92 8.94
N ARG A 29 -1.86 59.50 8.21
CA ARG A 29 -1.82 60.70 7.33
C ARG A 29 -1.14 60.50 5.95
N MET A 30 -1.99 60.43 4.91
CA MET A 30 -1.78 60.66 3.46
C MET A 30 -0.90 61.90 3.13
N PRO A 31 -0.32 62.08 1.90
CA PRO A 31 -1.11 62.47 0.68
C PRO A 31 -0.44 62.09 -0.71
N PRO A 32 -0.64 62.76 -1.88
CA PRO A 32 -1.20 62.09 -3.09
C PRO A 32 -0.50 62.39 -4.46
N GLY A 33 -1.07 61.91 -5.57
CA GLY A 33 -0.76 62.32 -6.97
C GLY A 33 -1.49 61.41 -7.99
N TYR A 34 -2.46 61.86 -8.82
CA TYR A 34 -2.36 62.67 -10.05
C TYR A 34 -1.38 62.06 -11.09
N SER A 35 -1.67 61.91 -12.39
CA SER A 35 -2.75 62.40 -13.30
C SER A 35 -2.86 61.48 -14.54
N VAL A 36 -4.05 61.16 -15.08
CA VAL A 36 -4.75 61.78 -16.26
C VAL A 36 -3.92 61.90 -17.56
N LEU A 37 -4.57 61.48 -18.66
CA LEU A 37 -4.13 61.41 -20.07
C LEU A 37 -3.73 62.78 -20.69
N PRO A 38 -3.21 62.79 -21.94
CA PRO A 38 -4.14 63.08 -23.04
C PRO A 38 -3.94 62.25 -24.32
N ALA A 39 -5.00 62.18 -25.13
CA ALA A 39 -4.94 61.75 -26.52
C ALA A 39 -4.42 62.88 -27.43
N GLY A 40 -3.82 62.52 -28.57
CA GLY A 40 -3.40 63.46 -29.61
C GLY A 40 -3.60 62.85 -30.99
N GLY A 41 -4.65 63.27 -31.69
CA GLY A 41 -4.86 62.94 -33.10
C GLY A 41 -4.44 64.10 -34.00
N TYR A 42 -4.03 63.79 -35.23
CA TYR A 42 -3.88 64.75 -36.32
C TYR A 42 -4.55 64.22 -37.59
N TYR A 43 -5.13 65.12 -38.37
CA TYR A 43 -6.06 64.85 -39.45
C TYR A 43 -5.51 65.45 -40.75
N LEU A 44 -5.35 64.62 -41.81
CA LEU A 44 -5.45 64.96 -43.26
C LEU A 44 -4.47 66.03 -43.84
N PRO A 45 -4.17 66.05 -45.16
CA PRO A 45 -5.13 66.02 -46.28
C PRO A 45 -4.87 65.00 -47.40
N ASP A 46 -5.84 64.92 -48.32
CA ASP A 46 -5.88 64.05 -49.51
C ASP A 46 -4.98 64.53 -50.68
N ASP A 47 -4.74 63.58 -51.60
CA ASP A 47 -4.31 63.57 -53.02
C ASP A 47 -4.32 64.90 -53.85
N PRO A 48 -3.59 65.02 -55.01
CA PRO A 48 -3.47 63.94 -56.02
C PRO A 48 -2.21 63.83 -56.93
N ASP A 49 -2.18 62.70 -57.65
CA ASP A 49 -1.81 62.44 -59.06
C ASP A 49 -0.37 62.28 -59.60
N ASP A 50 -0.35 61.50 -60.69
CA ASP A 50 0.68 60.89 -61.52
C ASP A 50 2.09 61.51 -61.66
N GLY A 51 3.08 60.63 -61.50
CA GLY A 51 4.43 60.75 -62.07
C GLY A 51 5.02 59.37 -62.35
N ASP A 52 5.30 59.06 -63.62
CA ASP A 52 5.85 57.78 -64.07
C ASP A 52 7.23 57.48 -63.44
N ASP A 53 7.27 56.68 -62.37
CA ASP A 53 8.50 56.10 -61.83
C ASP A 53 8.96 54.92 -62.73
N PRO A 54 10.07 55.07 -63.50
CA PRO A 54 10.55 54.03 -64.42
C PRO A 54 11.04 52.76 -63.69
N PHE A 55 11.21 52.81 -62.36
CA PHE A 55 11.54 51.64 -61.53
C PHE A 55 10.32 51.05 -60.81
N ALA A 56 9.12 51.60 -60.97
CA ALA A 56 7.90 51.08 -60.35
C ALA A 56 7.58 49.64 -60.76
N ALA A 57 7.98 49.21 -61.96
CA ALA A 57 7.86 47.83 -62.41
C ALA A 57 8.82 46.88 -61.66
N MET A 58 10.07 47.30 -61.41
CA MET A 58 11.04 46.52 -60.63
C MET A 58 10.68 46.49 -59.13
N ARG A 59 10.19 47.60 -58.57
CA ARG A 59 9.63 47.63 -57.20
C ARG A 59 8.43 46.70 -57.07
N ARG A 60 7.50 46.69 -58.03
CA ARG A 60 6.34 45.78 -58.04
C ARG A 60 6.75 44.30 -58.14
N SER A 61 7.76 43.94 -58.93
CA SER A 61 8.23 42.55 -59.02
C SER A 61 8.95 42.08 -57.74
N ARG A 62 9.74 42.95 -57.12
CA ARG A 62 10.45 42.69 -55.85
C ARG A 62 9.48 42.62 -54.66
N ASN A 63 8.48 43.50 -54.61
CA ASN A 63 7.41 43.41 -53.61
C ASN A 63 6.54 42.15 -53.80
N ARG A 64 6.26 41.72 -55.04
CA ARG A 64 5.56 40.45 -55.29
C ARG A 64 6.37 39.24 -54.83
N ARG A 65 7.70 39.21 -55.05
CA ARG A 65 8.57 38.15 -54.51
C ARG A 65 8.60 38.15 -52.98
N ASN A 66 8.76 39.32 -52.36
CA ASN A 66 8.78 39.45 -50.90
C ASN A 66 7.42 39.04 -50.29
N ALA A 67 6.30 39.44 -50.90
CA ALA A 67 4.96 39.04 -50.47
C ALA A 67 4.71 37.53 -50.63
N TRP A 68 5.27 36.89 -51.67
CA TRP A 68 5.24 35.44 -51.81
C TRP A 68 6.07 34.74 -50.73
N VAL A 69 7.27 35.24 -50.41
CA VAL A 69 8.10 34.68 -49.34
C VAL A 69 7.40 34.84 -47.98
N THR A 70 6.87 36.02 -47.64
CA THR A 70 6.15 36.20 -46.37
C THR A 70 4.85 35.38 -46.30
N ALA A 71 4.10 35.25 -47.39
CA ALA A 71 2.91 34.38 -47.43
C ALA A 71 3.27 32.91 -47.21
N VAL A 72 4.32 32.40 -47.88
CA VAL A 72 4.79 31.02 -47.69
C VAL A 72 5.30 30.82 -46.25
N THR A 73 6.08 31.75 -45.71
CA THR A 73 6.55 31.68 -44.31
C THR A 73 5.38 31.70 -43.33
N ALA A 74 4.36 32.55 -43.54
CA ALA A 74 3.17 32.59 -42.69
C ALA A 74 2.39 31.27 -42.75
N VAL A 75 2.19 30.69 -43.94
CA VAL A 75 1.54 29.37 -44.10
C VAL A 75 2.34 28.26 -43.41
N VAL A 76 3.68 28.26 -43.50
CA VAL A 76 4.53 27.28 -42.80
C VAL A 76 4.44 27.46 -41.28
N VAL A 77 4.48 28.68 -40.76
CA VAL A 77 4.37 28.95 -39.31
C VAL A 77 2.98 28.60 -38.78
N ILE A 78 1.91 28.94 -39.50
CA ILE A 78 0.53 28.57 -39.13
C ILE A 78 0.36 27.05 -39.21
N GLY A 79 0.89 26.39 -40.25
CA GLY A 79 0.86 24.94 -40.39
C GLY A 79 1.60 24.23 -39.25
N ALA A 80 2.78 24.74 -38.86
CA ALA A 80 3.52 24.23 -37.72
C ALA A 80 2.79 24.46 -36.38
N LEU A 81 2.14 25.61 -36.19
CA LEU A 81 1.30 25.90 -35.02
C LEU A 81 0.08 24.97 -34.94
N LEU A 82 -0.63 24.75 -36.05
CA LEU A 82 -1.76 23.83 -36.11
C LEU A 82 -1.32 22.38 -35.87
N LEU A 83 -0.17 21.97 -36.41
CA LEU A 83 0.42 20.66 -36.15
C LEU A 83 0.84 20.52 -34.68
N ALA A 84 1.44 21.55 -34.08
CA ALA A 84 1.84 21.55 -32.68
C ALA A 84 0.64 21.52 -31.73
N LEU A 85 -0.46 22.22 -32.05
CA LEU A 85 -1.71 22.16 -31.30
C LEU A 85 -2.38 20.78 -31.42
N ALA A 86 -2.41 20.21 -32.63
CA ALA A 86 -2.94 18.87 -32.86
C ALA A 86 -2.15 17.76 -32.15
N ASN A 87 -0.84 17.97 -31.92
CA ASN A 87 0.05 17.01 -31.27
C ASN A 87 0.54 17.49 -29.88
N ALA A 88 -0.18 18.43 -29.25
CA ALA A 88 0.30 19.09 -28.02
C ALA A 88 0.57 18.11 -26.87
N LYS A 89 -0.22 17.01 -26.77
CA LYS A 89 0.00 15.94 -25.80
C LYS A 89 1.32 15.21 -26.02
N GLU A 90 1.58 14.73 -27.25
CA GLU A 90 2.81 14.01 -27.60
C GLU A 90 4.06 14.90 -27.47
N ILE A 91 3.96 16.18 -27.83
CA ILE A 91 5.03 17.17 -27.61
C ILE A 91 5.29 17.34 -26.11
N GLY A 92 4.24 17.44 -25.29
CA GLY A 92 4.35 17.49 -23.83
C GLY A 92 5.05 16.26 -23.24
N TYR A 93 4.62 15.05 -23.64
CA TYR A 93 5.24 13.79 -23.20
C TYR A 93 6.73 13.74 -23.55
N GLN A 94 7.10 14.13 -24.78
CA GLN A 94 8.50 14.13 -25.21
C GLN A 94 9.36 15.19 -24.50
N ILE A 95 8.78 16.34 -24.14
CA ILE A 95 9.45 17.35 -23.30
C ILE A 95 9.68 16.79 -21.89
N THR A 96 8.70 16.11 -21.28
CA THR A 96 8.89 15.47 -19.97
C THR A 96 9.99 14.42 -20.03
N LEU A 97 9.99 13.55 -21.05
CA LEU A 97 11.04 12.53 -21.24
C LEU A 97 12.46 13.11 -21.40
N TRP A 98 12.59 14.31 -21.97
CA TRP A 98 13.88 15.01 -22.06
C TRP A 98 14.32 15.67 -20.75
N GLN A 99 13.37 16.13 -19.92
CA GLN A 99 13.65 16.73 -18.62
C GLN A 99 13.87 15.69 -17.51
N TYR A 100 13.15 14.57 -17.60
CA TYR A 100 13.11 13.48 -16.62
C TYR A 100 13.23 12.12 -17.36
N PRO A 101 14.41 11.78 -17.91
CA PRO A 101 14.62 10.49 -18.53
C PRO A 101 14.41 9.36 -17.50
N PRO A 102 13.62 8.31 -17.80
CA PRO A 102 13.32 7.26 -16.84
C PRO A 102 14.60 6.51 -16.44
N SER A 103 14.73 6.20 -15.15
CA SER A 103 15.86 5.43 -14.65
C SER A 103 15.83 3.98 -15.16
N ALA A 104 16.95 3.28 -15.05
CA ALA A 104 17.00 1.86 -15.38
C ALA A 104 16.09 1.00 -14.47
N ALA A 105 15.83 1.42 -13.23
CA ALA A 105 14.90 0.74 -12.33
C ALA A 105 13.44 0.96 -12.75
N ILE A 106 13.06 2.22 -12.98
CA ILE A 106 11.76 2.62 -13.52
C ILE A 106 11.44 1.92 -14.86
N THR A 107 12.45 1.79 -15.73
CA THR A 107 12.28 1.09 -17.02
C THR A 107 12.04 -0.41 -16.80
N ARG A 108 12.79 -1.06 -15.88
CA ARG A 108 12.59 -2.48 -15.54
C ARG A 108 11.22 -2.74 -14.93
N ILE A 109 10.72 -1.85 -14.08
CA ILE A 109 9.37 -1.96 -13.52
C ILE A 109 8.33 -1.96 -14.66
N ALA A 110 8.43 -1.02 -15.60
CA ALA A 110 7.54 -0.97 -16.76
C ALA A 110 7.64 -2.21 -17.68
N ASP A 111 8.77 -2.92 -17.68
CA ASP A 111 8.94 -4.22 -18.35
C ASP A 111 8.35 -5.40 -17.55
N SER A 112 8.54 -5.43 -16.23
CA SER A 112 8.13 -6.57 -15.39
C SER A 112 6.61 -6.67 -15.22
N VAL A 113 5.90 -5.54 -15.15
CA VAL A 113 4.41 -5.51 -15.18
C VAL A 113 3.83 -5.46 -16.60
N ALA A 114 4.65 -5.73 -17.62
CA ALA A 114 4.22 -5.88 -19.02
C ALA A 114 3.36 -4.72 -19.57
N PHE A 115 3.68 -3.46 -19.22
CA PHE A 115 2.95 -2.29 -19.72
C PHE A 115 2.91 -2.24 -21.25
N THR A 116 1.76 -1.87 -21.80
CA THR A 116 1.61 -1.51 -23.22
C THR A 116 2.40 -0.25 -23.56
N GLU A 117 2.53 0.05 -24.86
CA GLU A 117 3.09 1.34 -25.30
C GLU A 117 2.27 2.54 -24.82
N GLU A 118 0.95 2.40 -24.65
CA GLU A 118 0.07 3.42 -24.06
C GLU A 118 0.42 3.66 -22.58
N SER A 119 0.49 2.60 -21.78
CA SER A 119 0.91 2.73 -20.37
C SER A 119 2.35 3.19 -20.20
N ARG A 120 3.28 2.77 -21.06
CA ARG A 120 4.66 3.30 -21.05
C ARG A 120 4.70 4.80 -21.34
N ARG A 121 3.91 5.30 -22.30
CA ARG A 121 3.79 6.75 -22.54
C ARG A 121 3.19 7.46 -21.33
N ILE A 122 2.09 6.95 -20.76
CA ILE A 122 1.45 7.54 -19.57
C ILE A 122 2.44 7.55 -18.40
N TYR A 123 2.97 6.40 -18.01
CA TYR A 123 3.89 6.22 -16.88
C TYR A 123 5.11 7.12 -17.00
N PHE A 124 5.85 7.11 -18.11
CA PHE A 124 7.04 7.97 -18.24
C PHE A 124 6.70 9.46 -18.44
N SER A 125 5.53 9.80 -19.02
CA SER A 125 5.05 11.19 -19.05
C SER A 125 4.70 11.75 -17.67
N SER A 126 4.50 10.87 -16.70
CA SER A 126 4.30 11.18 -15.28
C SER A 126 5.60 11.21 -14.48
N ALA A 127 6.77 11.36 -15.15
CA ALA A 127 8.10 11.56 -14.55
C ALA A 127 8.38 10.71 -13.27
N PRO A 128 8.21 9.38 -13.33
CA PRO A 128 8.06 8.52 -12.17
C PRO A 128 9.39 8.35 -11.43
N ALA A 129 9.35 8.33 -10.10
CA ALA A 129 10.53 8.21 -9.25
C ALA A 129 10.36 7.15 -8.16
N LEU A 130 11.40 6.35 -7.96
CA LEU A 130 11.63 5.62 -6.71
C LEU A 130 12.30 6.58 -5.73
N GLU A 131 11.72 6.74 -4.55
CA GLU A 131 12.13 7.70 -3.52
C GLU A 131 12.32 6.99 -2.17
N ASP A 132 13.38 7.34 -1.43
CA ASP A 132 13.53 6.91 -0.03
C ASP A 132 12.40 7.51 0.83
N GLY A 133 12.14 6.94 2.01
CA GLY A 133 11.02 7.36 2.86
C GLY A 133 11.03 8.84 3.27
N GLY A 134 12.23 9.44 3.42
CA GLY A 134 12.38 10.86 3.74
C GLY A 134 12.02 11.77 2.58
N ARG A 135 12.36 11.36 1.36
CA ARG A 135 11.94 12.04 0.13
C ARG A 135 10.47 11.80 -0.18
N PHE A 136 10.02 10.55 -0.08
CA PHE A 136 8.65 10.10 -0.36
C PHE A 136 7.63 10.78 0.54
N THR A 137 7.87 10.88 1.85
CA THR A 137 6.95 11.56 2.80
C THR A 137 6.72 13.05 2.47
N VAL A 138 7.65 13.69 1.74
CA VAL A 138 7.50 15.09 1.27
C VAL A 138 6.72 15.16 -0.04
N SER A 139 6.86 14.15 -0.92
CA SER A 139 6.15 14.08 -2.19
C SER A 139 4.70 13.59 -2.03
N CYS A 140 4.49 12.58 -1.18
CA CYS A 140 3.22 11.94 -0.86
C CYS A 140 2.94 12.06 0.66
N PRO A 141 2.49 13.24 1.15
CA PRO A 141 2.12 13.40 2.55
C PRO A 141 0.90 12.52 2.89
N THR A 142 0.98 11.74 3.98
CA THR A 142 -0.13 10.89 4.42
C THR A 142 -1.27 11.72 5.01
N MET A 143 -2.52 11.23 4.88
CA MET A 143 -3.68 11.90 5.48
C MET A 143 -3.86 11.57 6.96
N SER A 144 -3.35 10.42 7.42
CA SER A 144 -3.36 10.01 8.83
C SER A 144 -1.93 9.78 9.36
N SER A 145 -1.79 9.67 10.69
CA SER A 145 -0.55 9.29 11.35
C SER A 145 -0.39 7.78 11.56
N GLU A 146 -1.39 6.97 11.21
CA GLU A 146 -1.40 5.53 11.46
C GLU A 146 -1.11 4.75 10.16
N ASP A 147 -1.62 5.23 9.02
CA ASP A 147 -1.40 4.65 7.70
C ASP A 147 -0.10 5.17 7.05
N PHE A 148 0.39 4.43 6.05
CA PHE A 148 1.43 4.87 5.13
C PHE A 148 1.04 4.46 3.70
N TYR A 149 1.32 5.33 2.73
CA TYR A 149 1.18 4.99 1.31
C TYR A 149 2.51 4.46 0.78
N LEU A 150 2.44 3.61 -0.25
CA LEU A 150 3.61 3.11 -0.98
C LEU A 150 3.82 3.87 -2.30
N GLY A 151 2.78 4.50 -2.82
CA GLY A 151 2.83 5.36 -4.00
C GLY A 151 1.88 6.55 -3.87
N CYS A 152 2.04 7.54 -4.74
CA CYS A 152 0.96 8.47 -5.09
C CYS A 152 1.13 9.05 -6.49
N TRP A 153 -0.01 9.35 -7.12
CA TRP A 153 -0.15 10.19 -8.31
C TRP A 153 -0.65 11.58 -7.90
N ASP A 154 0.18 12.62 -8.07
CA ASP A 154 -0.15 14.00 -7.62
C ASP A 154 -0.97 14.83 -8.64
N GLY A 155 -1.47 14.20 -9.70
CA GLY A 155 -2.06 14.86 -10.88
C GLY A 155 -1.04 15.26 -11.94
N SER A 156 0.26 15.13 -11.68
CA SER A 156 1.35 15.46 -12.61
C SER A 156 2.54 14.48 -12.59
N ARG A 157 2.83 13.87 -11.44
CA ARG A 157 3.97 12.97 -11.18
C ARG A 157 3.53 11.71 -10.44
N ILE A 158 4.23 10.62 -10.73
CA ILE A 158 4.15 9.37 -9.96
C ILE A 158 5.34 9.30 -9.01
N HIS A 159 5.05 9.09 -7.73
CA HIS A 159 6.04 8.88 -6.68
C HIS A 159 5.82 7.50 -6.09
N ILE A 160 6.91 6.75 -5.89
CA ILE A 160 6.89 5.37 -5.39
C ILE A 160 7.94 5.27 -4.29
N TYR A 161 7.57 4.78 -3.12
CA TYR A 161 8.51 4.48 -2.04
C TYR A 161 9.38 3.28 -2.45
N ASP A 162 10.71 3.41 -2.36
CA ASP A 162 11.63 2.36 -2.77
C ASP A 162 11.72 1.24 -1.70
N VAL A 163 10.84 0.24 -1.80
CA VAL A 163 10.86 -0.93 -0.94
C VAL A 163 12.04 -1.81 -1.33
N THR A 164 13.06 -1.83 -0.46
CA THR A 164 14.35 -2.50 -0.70
C THR A 164 14.50 -3.86 -0.04
N ASP A 165 13.52 -4.29 0.77
CA ASP A 165 13.52 -5.63 1.39
C ASP A 165 13.19 -6.70 0.32
N PRO A 166 14.10 -7.66 0.03
CA PRO A 166 13.85 -8.69 -0.97
C PRO A 166 12.70 -9.65 -0.61
N ARG A 167 12.23 -9.67 0.65
CA ARG A 167 11.04 -10.42 1.09
C ARG A 167 9.75 -9.82 0.55
N LEU A 168 9.79 -8.54 0.16
CA LEU A 168 8.68 -7.73 -0.39
C LEU A 168 8.87 -7.47 -1.90
N ALA A 169 9.59 -8.34 -2.59
CA ALA A 169 9.74 -8.25 -4.05
C ALA A 169 8.38 -8.30 -4.75
N GLY A 170 8.15 -7.39 -5.71
CA GLY A 170 6.85 -7.18 -6.33
C GLY A 170 6.09 -5.95 -5.80
N THR A 171 6.45 -5.41 -4.62
CA THR A 171 5.80 -4.21 -4.08
C THR A 171 6.01 -2.97 -4.98
N ASN A 172 7.25 -2.67 -5.35
CA ASN A 172 7.54 -1.53 -6.24
C ASN A 172 6.83 -1.67 -7.60
N GLU A 173 6.71 -2.90 -8.11
CA GLU A 173 6.00 -3.24 -9.34
C GLU A 173 4.48 -3.01 -9.25
N VAL A 174 3.81 -3.59 -8.25
CA VAL A 174 2.35 -3.45 -8.08
C VAL A 174 1.96 -2.00 -7.79
N THR A 175 2.73 -1.30 -6.95
CA THR A 175 2.53 0.12 -6.66
C THR A 175 2.71 0.98 -7.91
N ALA A 176 3.77 0.78 -8.69
CA ALA A 176 3.97 1.53 -9.93
C ALA A 176 2.84 1.31 -10.95
N ALA A 177 2.26 0.10 -11.00
CA ALA A 177 1.09 -0.20 -11.81
C ALA A 177 -0.18 0.49 -11.29
N HIS A 178 -0.38 0.53 -9.97
CA HIS A 178 -1.49 1.23 -9.31
C HIS A 178 -1.45 2.74 -9.62
N GLU A 179 -0.30 3.40 -9.40
CA GLU A 179 -0.14 4.83 -9.71
C GLU A 179 -0.23 5.15 -11.21
N MET A 180 0.22 4.24 -12.07
CA MET A 180 0.03 4.35 -13.52
C MET A 180 -1.46 4.29 -13.89
N LEU A 181 -2.27 3.43 -13.24
CA LEU A 181 -3.70 3.35 -13.48
C LEU A 181 -4.46 4.58 -12.99
N HIS A 182 -4.05 5.24 -11.90
CA HIS A 182 -4.57 6.57 -11.53
C HIS A 182 -4.27 7.60 -12.62
N ALA A 183 -3.02 7.69 -13.04
CA ALA A 183 -2.62 8.58 -14.14
C ALA A 183 -3.36 8.28 -15.45
N ALA A 184 -3.73 7.02 -15.71
CA ALA A 184 -4.53 6.63 -16.85
C ALA A 184 -6.01 7.02 -16.69
N PHE A 185 -6.59 6.81 -15.50
CA PHE A 185 -7.98 7.17 -15.18
C PHE A 185 -8.23 8.67 -15.32
N ASP A 186 -7.30 9.51 -14.84
CA ASP A 186 -7.33 10.97 -14.98
C ASP A 186 -7.29 11.46 -16.44
N ARG A 187 -6.81 10.60 -17.37
CA ARG A 187 -6.74 10.90 -18.80
C ARG A 187 -7.99 10.45 -19.57
N LEU A 188 -8.89 9.69 -18.93
CA LEU A 188 -10.19 9.31 -19.49
C LEU A 188 -11.15 10.50 -19.55
N SER A 189 -12.12 10.46 -20.46
CA SER A 189 -13.24 11.39 -20.43
C SER A 189 -14.23 11.02 -19.32
N THR A 190 -15.00 12.00 -18.82
CA THR A 190 -16.05 11.76 -17.81
C THR A 190 -17.02 10.65 -18.23
N ALA A 191 -17.37 10.58 -19.52
CA ALA A 191 -18.24 9.52 -20.05
C ALA A 191 -17.61 8.11 -20.01
N GLU A 192 -16.29 7.98 -20.13
CA GLU A 192 -15.57 6.71 -19.91
C GLU A 192 -15.52 6.36 -18.41
N GLN A 193 -15.25 7.34 -17.55
CA GLN A 193 -15.24 7.15 -16.09
C GLN A 193 -16.63 6.71 -15.56
N ASP A 194 -17.70 7.40 -16.00
CA ASP A 194 -19.09 7.08 -15.68
C ASP A 194 -19.50 5.67 -16.16
N ALA A 195 -18.95 5.22 -17.30
CA ALA A 195 -19.22 3.88 -17.83
C ALA A 195 -18.48 2.77 -17.07
N LEU A 196 -17.31 3.06 -16.50
CA LEU A 196 -16.52 2.12 -15.69
C LEU A 196 -17.06 1.98 -14.26
N ALA A 197 -17.54 3.08 -13.65
CA ALA A 197 -18.02 3.12 -12.27
C ALA A 197 -18.96 1.96 -11.87
N PRO A 198 -20.05 1.63 -12.61
CA PRO A 198 -20.92 0.51 -12.25
C PRO A 198 -20.28 -0.87 -12.39
N LEU A 199 -19.28 -1.03 -13.27
CA LEU A 199 -18.55 -2.29 -13.42
C LEU A 199 -17.59 -2.51 -12.23
N LEU A 200 -16.89 -1.45 -11.83
CA LEU A 200 -15.96 -1.46 -10.70
C LEU A 200 -16.68 -1.71 -9.37
N GLU A 201 -17.80 -1.02 -9.13
CA GLU A 201 -18.63 -1.28 -7.94
C GLU A 201 -19.25 -2.70 -7.94
N ALA A 202 -19.57 -3.26 -9.12
CA ALA A 202 -20.05 -4.65 -9.24
C ALA A 202 -18.96 -5.71 -9.01
N VAL A 203 -17.68 -5.34 -9.10
CA VAL A 203 -16.57 -6.17 -8.60
C VAL A 203 -16.43 -5.99 -7.09
N ALA A 204 -16.41 -4.75 -6.60
CA ALA A 204 -16.28 -4.46 -5.16
C ALA A 204 -17.37 -5.12 -4.30
N ALA A 205 -18.62 -5.13 -4.78
CA ALA A 205 -19.77 -5.75 -4.10
C ALA A 205 -19.69 -7.29 -3.94
N ARG A 206 -18.65 -7.95 -4.48
CA ARG A 206 -18.39 -9.39 -4.31
C ARG A 206 -17.69 -9.71 -2.99
N PHE A 207 -17.07 -8.72 -2.35
CA PHE A 207 -16.16 -8.90 -1.23
C PHE A 207 -16.82 -8.58 0.12
N GLY A 208 -16.34 -9.25 1.19
CA GLY A 208 -16.87 -9.11 2.55
C GLY A 208 -16.33 -7.88 3.29
N PRO A 209 -16.86 -7.56 4.49
CA PRO A 209 -16.36 -6.45 5.32
C PRO A 209 -14.90 -6.65 5.74
N ASP A 210 -14.50 -7.90 5.95
CA ASP A 210 -13.16 -8.28 6.40
C ASP A 210 -12.16 -8.49 5.26
N ASP A 211 -12.54 -8.19 4.01
CA ASP A 211 -11.67 -8.34 2.82
C ASP A 211 -10.64 -7.19 2.71
N GLU A 212 -9.47 -7.46 2.11
CA GLU A 212 -8.44 -6.46 1.88
C GLU A 212 -8.96 -5.27 1.06
N LEU A 213 -9.73 -5.50 -0.01
CA LEU A 213 -10.35 -4.43 -0.80
C LEU A 213 -11.27 -3.56 0.07
N THR A 214 -12.11 -4.18 0.90
CA THR A 214 -13.06 -3.44 1.74
C THR A 214 -12.34 -2.64 2.83
N ARG A 215 -11.28 -3.19 3.43
CA ARG A 215 -10.42 -2.49 4.40
C ARG A 215 -9.66 -1.33 3.77
N THR A 216 -9.04 -1.53 2.61
CA THR A 216 -8.38 -0.47 1.85
C THR A 216 -9.37 0.64 1.52
N LEU A 217 -10.55 0.32 0.97
CA LEU A 217 -11.57 1.33 0.70
C LEU A 217 -12.03 2.07 1.96
N ALA A 218 -12.12 1.41 3.12
CA ALA A 218 -12.51 2.05 4.37
C ALA A 218 -11.50 3.08 4.92
N GLN A 219 -10.23 3.05 4.46
CA GLN A 219 -9.20 4.04 4.84
C GLN A 219 -9.32 5.37 4.09
N TYR A 220 -10.05 5.42 2.98
CA TYR A 220 -10.18 6.64 2.17
C TYR A 220 -11.43 7.44 2.55
N ASP A 221 -11.24 8.72 2.85
CA ASP A 221 -12.34 9.67 3.01
C ASP A 221 -12.93 10.02 1.63
N PHE A 222 -14.01 9.32 1.28
CA PHE A 222 -14.68 9.46 -0.02
C PHE A 222 -15.68 10.63 -0.12
N GLU A 223 -15.61 11.66 0.73
CA GLU A 223 -16.54 12.81 0.65
C GLU A 223 -16.54 13.54 -0.71
N ALA A 224 -15.55 13.30 -1.58
CA ALA A 224 -15.58 13.65 -3.00
C ALA A 224 -15.91 12.43 -3.90
N THR A 225 -17.04 12.49 -4.60
CA THR A 225 -17.36 11.55 -5.71
C THR A 225 -16.33 11.67 -6.82
N GLY A 226 -15.49 10.63 -6.98
CA GLY A 226 -14.39 10.58 -7.92
C GLY A 226 -13.24 9.74 -7.37
N THR A 227 -12.79 10.06 -6.15
CA THR A 227 -11.71 9.35 -5.45
C THR A 227 -11.98 7.85 -5.35
N ARG A 228 -13.18 7.45 -4.91
CA ARG A 228 -13.56 6.04 -4.81
C ARG A 228 -13.42 5.25 -6.12
N ILE A 229 -13.83 5.84 -7.25
CA ILE A 229 -13.84 5.12 -8.53
C ILE A 229 -12.42 5.00 -9.11
N THR A 230 -11.55 6.00 -8.89
CA THR A 230 -10.13 5.90 -9.30
C THR A 230 -9.37 4.89 -8.43
N GLU A 231 -9.61 4.84 -7.11
CA GLU A 231 -9.05 3.78 -6.24
C GLU A 231 -9.52 2.38 -6.64
N LEU A 232 -10.83 2.21 -6.86
CA LEU A 232 -11.37 0.95 -7.36
C LEU A 232 -10.74 0.55 -8.70
N HIS A 233 -10.57 1.49 -9.63
CA HIS A 233 -9.96 1.23 -10.93
C HIS A 233 -8.51 0.73 -10.80
N SER A 234 -7.69 1.38 -9.97
CA SER A 234 -6.29 1.01 -9.77
C SER A 234 -6.13 -0.31 -9.00
N PHE A 235 -6.89 -0.49 -7.91
CA PHE A 235 -6.85 -1.70 -7.09
C PHE A 235 -7.35 -2.93 -7.86
N ILE A 236 -8.52 -2.83 -8.51
CA ILE A 236 -9.10 -3.95 -9.28
C ILE A 236 -8.19 -4.33 -10.45
N GLY A 237 -7.54 -3.35 -11.08
CA GLY A 237 -6.61 -3.60 -12.19
C GLY A 237 -5.36 -4.38 -11.77
N THR A 238 -4.84 -4.13 -10.56
CA THR A 238 -3.55 -4.67 -10.10
C THR A 238 -3.64 -5.88 -9.18
N GLN A 239 -4.76 -6.08 -8.47
CA GLN A 239 -4.88 -7.09 -7.40
C GLN A 239 -5.99 -8.12 -7.62
N ILE A 240 -7.08 -7.75 -8.29
CA ILE A 240 -8.23 -8.66 -8.47
C ILE A 240 -8.09 -9.46 -9.79
N ALA A 241 -8.03 -10.79 -9.67
CA ALA A 241 -7.88 -11.67 -10.83
C ALA A 241 -9.16 -11.73 -11.70
N ASP A 242 -10.32 -12.08 -11.14
CA ASP A 242 -11.59 -12.17 -11.89
C ASP A 242 -12.38 -10.85 -11.85
N VAL A 243 -12.20 -10.04 -12.89
CA VAL A 243 -12.86 -8.74 -13.06
C VAL A 243 -14.03 -8.77 -14.07
N GLY A 244 -14.23 -9.90 -14.77
CA GLY A 244 -15.17 -9.99 -15.91
C GLY A 244 -14.61 -9.42 -17.22
N PRO A 245 -15.19 -9.80 -18.38
CA PRO A 245 -14.59 -9.55 -19.69
C PRO A 245 -14.58 -8.07 -20.10
N GLU A 246 -15.54 -7.26 -19.64
CA GLU A 246 -15.60 -5.82 -19.94
C GLU A 246 -14.43 -5.06 -19.30
N LEU A 247 -14.14 -5.34 -18.03
CA LEU A 247 -13.00 -4.75 -17.32
C LEU A 247 -11.67 -5.32 -17.81
N GLU A 248 -11.59 -6.60 -18.17
CA GLU A 248 -10.37 -7.16 -18.76
C GLU A 248 -10.05 -6.50 -20.12
N ALA A 249 -11.07 -6.27 -20.96
CA ALA A 249 -10.90 -5.55 -22.22
C ALA A 249 -10.47 -4.08 -22.02
N HIS A 250 -10.86 -3.45 -20.91
CA HIS A 250 -10.39 -2.12 -20.52
C HIS A 250 -8.92 -2.17 -20.07
N TYR A 251 -8.55 -3.06 -19.15
CA TYR A 251 -7.18 -3.18 -18.65
C TYR A 251 -6.18 -3.68 -19.71
N ALA A 252 -6.62 -4.40 -20.74
CA ALA A 252 -5.80 -4.77 -21.90
C ALA A 252 -5.27 -3.58 -22.72
N ARG A 253 -5.80 -2.36 -22.51
CA ARG A 253 -5.19 -1.11 -23.00
C ARG A 253 -3.86 -0.80 -22.32
N TYR A 254 -3.69 -1.25 -21.08
CA TYR A 254 -2.62 -0.83 -20.18
C TYR A 254 -1.59 -1.93 -19.92
N PHE A 255 -2.05 -3.19 -19.87
CA PHE A 255 -1.20 -4.36 -19.70
C PHE A 255 -1.26 -5.24 -20.96
N THR A 256 -0.09 -5.63 -21.48
CA THR A 256 -0.01 -6.67 -22.53
C THR A 256 -0.32 -8.05 -21.97
N ASP A 257 -0.04 -8.26 -20.68
CA ASP A 257 -0.46 -9.42 -19.89
C ASP A 257 -0.67 -8.96 -18.43
N ARG A 258 -1.94 -8.81 -18.02
CA ARG A 258 -2.30 -8.39 -16.66
C ARG A 258 -1.97 -9.43 -15.59
N THR A 259 -1.72 -10.68 -15.97
CA THR A 259 -1.32 -11.71 -14.99
C THR A 259 0.08 -11.44 -14.41
N THR A 260 0.91 -10.63 -15.07
CA THR A 260 2.22 -10.21 -14.56
C THR A 260 2.13 -9.29 -13.35
N VAL A 261 1.23 -8.29 -13.35
CA VAL A 261 1.00 -7.43 -12.17
C VAL A 261 0.31 -8.18 -11.04
N LEU A 262 -0.64 -9.08 -11.35
CA LEU A 262 -1.26 -9.96 -10.36
C LEU A 262 -0.23 -10.89 -9.71
N ALA A 263 0.75 -11.38 -10.47
CA ALA A 263 1.86 -12.18 -9.93
C ALA A 263 2.81 -11.35 -9.07
N ALA A 264 3.07 -10.08 -9.41
CA ALA A 264 3.85 -9.17 -8.57
C ALA A 264 3.16 -8.87 -7.23
N HIS A 265 1.84 -8.64 -7.23
CA HIS A 265 1.04 -8.51 -6.02
C HIS A 265 1.07 -9.80 -5.17
N ALA A 266 0.85 -10.97 -5.78
CA ALA A 266 0.94 -12.24 -5.08
C ALA A 266 2.35 -12.48 -4.48
N GLN A 267 3.40 -12.00 -5.15
CA GLN A 267 4.77 -12.08 -4.66
C GLN A 267 5.01 -11.14 -3.47
N SER A 268 4.49 -9.91 -3.47
CA SER A 268 4.65 -8.97 -2.36
C SER A 268 3.94 -9.46 -1.09
N GLN A 269 2.78 -10.11 -1.23
CA GLN A 269 2.02 -10.64 -0.09
C GLN A 269 2.54 -12.00 0.41
N ALA A 270 3.33 -12.73 -0.39
CA ALA A 270 3.70 -14.13 -0.12
C ALA A 270 4.35 -14.37 1.25
N VAL A 271 5.17 -13.43 1.73
CA VAL A 271 5.82 -13.51 3.05
C VAL A 271 4.82 -13.36 4.20
N PHE A 272 3.79 -12.52 4.06
CA PHE A 272 2.75 -12.35 5.07
C PHE A 272 1.84 -13.58 5.11
N THR A 273 1.36 -14.05 3.95
CA THR A 273 0.55 -15.27 3.85
C THR A 273 1.29 -16.51 4.38
N GLN A 274 2.62 -16.58 4.20
CA GLN A 274 3.44 -17.63 4.82
C GLN A 274 3.42 -17.54 6.34
N ILE A 275 3.62 -16.35 6.91
CA ILE A 275 3.65 -16.15 8.37
C ILE A 275 2.27 -16.44 8.99
N GLU A 276 1.19 -15.99 8.35
CA GLU A 276 -0.19 -16.28 8.77
C GLU A 276 -0.48 -17.78 8.76
N GLY A 277 -0.15 -18.50 7.69
CA GLY A 277 -0.34 -19.95 7.62
C GLY A 277 0.54 -20.75 8.59
N GLU A 278 1.76 -20.26 8.88
CA GLU A 278 2.61 -20.83 9.94
C GLU A 278 2.01 -20.59 11.33
N ALA A 279 1.43 -19.40 11.59
CA ALA A 279 0.75 -19.07 12.84
C ALA A 279 -0.53 -19.90 13.06
N ASP A 280 -1.44 -19.97 12.08
CA ASP A 280 -2.66 -20.78 12.11
C ASP A 280 -2.36 -22.26 12.45
N THR A 281 -1.29 -22.80 11.85
CA THR A 281 -0.84 -24.19 12.09
C THR A 281 -0.39 -24.37 13.53
N ILE A 282 0.39 -23.42 14.07
CA ILE A 282 0.87 -23.44 15.45
C ILE A 282 -0.27 -23.28 16.45
N GLU A 283 -1.22 -22.37 16.22
CA GLU A 283 -2.37 -22.15 17.10
C GLU A 283 -3.29 -23.38 17.16
N ALA A 284 -3.48 -24.08 16.03
CA ALA A 284 -4.19 -25.35 15.99
C ALA A 284 -3.46 -26.46 16.78
N GLU A 285 -2.12 -26.57 16.65
CA GLU A 285 -1.33 -27.55 17.40
C GLU A 285 -1.34 -27.23 18.91
N LEU A 286 -1.18 -25.96 19.30
CA LEU A 286 -1.28 -25.48 20.68
C LEU A 286 -2.64 -25.82 21.31
N THR A 287 -3.73 -25.55 20.58
CA THR A 287 -5.10 -25.86 21.03
C THR A 287 -5.27 -27.36 21.25
N SER A 288 -4.80 -28.20 20.31
CA SER A 288 -4.89 -29.66 20.44
C SER A 288 -4.00 -30.21 21.57
N LEU A 289 -2.82 -29.63 21.79
CA LEU A 289 -1.91 -30.04 22.86
C LEU A 289 -2.46 -29.65 24.22
N GLY A 290 -3.01 -28.43 24.38
CA GLY A 290 -3.62 -27.98 25.63
C GLY A 290 -4.76 -28.90 26.08
N ALA A 291 -5.69 -29.24 25.17
CA ALA A 291 -6.77 -30.17 25.45
C ALA A 291 -6.28 -31.60 25.77
N GLY A 292 -5.22 -32.05 25.09
CA GLY A 292 -4.58 -33.35 25.39
C GLY A 292 -3.93 -33.40 26.77
N ILE A 293 -3.15 -32.36 27.13
CA ILE A 293 -2.50 -32.21 28.43
C ILE A 293 -3.53 -32.18 29.56
N GLU A 294 -4.63 -31.44 29.40
CA GLU A 294 -5.72 -31.39 30.39
C GLU A 294 -6.36 -32.77 30.61
N ALA A 295 -6.74 -33.46 29.52
CA ALA A 295 -7.34 -34.79 29.59
C ALA A 295 -6.40 -35.85 30.18
N ASP A 296 -5.12 -35.82 29.81
CA ASP A 296 -4.11 -36.75 30.31
C ASP A 296 -3.74 -36.49 31.77
N THR A 297 -3.71 -35.22 32.19
CA THR A 297 -3.50 -34.85 33.61
C THR A 297 -4.66 -35.33 34.47
N ALA A 298 -5.92 -35.07 34.06
CA ALA A 298 -7.10 -35.57 34.78
C ALA A 298 -7.14 -37.10 34.86
N ARG A 299 -6.73 -37.79 33.79
CA ARG A 299 -6.55 -39.26 33.78
C ARG A 299 -5.48 -39.71 34.77
N TYR A 300 -4.30 -39.07 34.75
CA TYR A 300 -3.20 -39.38 35.66
C TYR A 300 -3.60 -39.19 37.14
N GLU A 301 -4.26 -38.09 37.47
CA GLU A 301 -4.77 -37.82 38.83
C GLU A 301 -5.77 -38.89 39.29
N SER A 302 -6.76 -39.22 38.44
CA SER A 302 -7.77 -40.25 38.75
C SER A 302 -7.15 -41.63 38.92
N GLU A 303 -6.32 -42.08 37.97
CA GLU A 303 -5.69 -43.41 38.02
C GLU A 303 -4.69 -43.53 39.18
N THR A 304 -4.00 -42.45 39.55
CA THR A 304 -3.15 -42.41 40.75
C THR A 304 -3.97 -42.58 42.03
N ALA A 305 -5.12 -41.93 42.13
CA ALA A 305 -6.02 -42.08 43.28
C ALA A 305 -6.61 -43.51 43.38
N ILE A 306 -6.98 -44.11 42.25
CA ILE A 306 -7.47 -45.50 42.20
C ILE A 306 -6.34 -46.47 42.58
N LEU A 307 -5.12 -46.30 42.04
CA LEU A 307 -3.97 -47.14 42.38
C LEU A 307 -3.61 -47.08 43.87
N ALA A 308 -3.71 -45.91 44.50
CA ALA A 308 -3.52 -45.77 45.95
C ALA A 308 -4.57 -46.57 46.74
N ALA A 309 -5.86 -46.45 46.38
CA ALA A 309 -6.94 -47.18 47.03
C ALA A 309 -6.81 -48.72 46.85
N ASP A 310 -6.40 -49.18 45.67
CA ASP A 310 -6.18 -50.61 45.40
C ASP A 310 -4.96 -51.15 46.16
N SER A 311 -3.91 -50.35 46.30
CA SER A 311 -2.75 -50.67 47.15
C SER A 311 -3.15 -50.83 48.63
N ASP A 312 -3.99 -49.93 49.14
CA ASP A 312 -4.51 -50.01 50.51
C ASP A 312 -5.41 -51.24 50.72
N ASP A 313 -6.23 -51.63 49.73
CA ASP A 313 -7.03 -52.85 49.82
C ASP A 313 -6.17 -54.13 49.82
N VAL A 314 -5.13 -54.20 48.97
CA VAL A 314 -4.19 -55.32 48.97
C VAL A 314 -3.48 -55.43 50.33
N ASN A 315 -3.03 -54.30 50.90
CA ASN A 315 -2.42 -54.28 52.24
C ASN A 315 -3.39 -54.80 53.32
N ARG A 316 -4.63 -54.29 53.34
CA ARG A 316 -5.71 -54.75 54.24
C ARG A 316 -5.98 -56.25 54.11
N ARG A 317 -5.99 -56.79 52.88
CA ARG A 317 -6.20 -58.22 52.60
C ARG A 317 -5.03 -59.09 53.07
N VAL A 318 -3.80 -58.59 53.02
CA VAL A 318 -2.62 -59.25 53.63
C VAL A 318 -2.74 -59.27 55.15
N GLU A 319 -3.07 -58.13 55.78
CA GLU A 319 -3.23 -58.03 57.25
C GLU A 319 -4.33 -58.95 57.79
N ASN A 320 -5.46 -59.06 57.07
CA ASN A 320 -6.57 -59.96 57.41
C ASN A 320 -6.27 -61.45 57.14
N GLY A 321 -5.14 -61.78 56.50
CA GLY A 321 -4.80 -63.14 56.08
C GLY A 321 -5.61 -63.66 54.88
N GLU A 322 -6.35 -62.79 54.19
CA GLU A 322 -7.07 -63.10 52.95
C GLU A 322 -6.08 -63.40 51.80
N ILE A 323 -4.92 -62.75 51.81
CA ILE A 323 -3.74 -63.11 50.99
C ILE A 323 -2.71 -63.78 51.90
N SER A 324 -2.58 -65.10 51.80
CA SER A 324 -1.79 -65.93 52.73
C SER A 324 -0.67 -66.76 52.08
N SER A 325 -0.43 -66.61 50.77
CA SER A 325 0.66 -67.29 50.07
C SER A 325 1.54 -66.28 49.31
N PRO A 326 2.88 -66.50 49.22
CA PRO A 326 3.78 -65.61 48.47
C PRO A 326 3.33 -65.42 47.02
N ALA A 327 2.99 -66.50 46.32
CA ALA A 327 2.56 -66.43 44.92
C ALA A 327 1.29 -65.59 44.68
N ALA A 328 0.38 -65.53 45.67
CA ALA A 328 -0.80 -64.67 45.60
C ALA A 328 -0.42 -63.19 45.84
N PHE A 329 0.47 -62.91 46.79
CA PHE A 329 0.98 -61.57 47.03
C PHE A 329 1.76 -61.04 45.81
N ASP A 330 2.72 -61.82 45.30
CA ASP A 330 3.55 -61.48 44.13
C ASP A 330 2.68 -61.14 42.90
N ALA A 331 1.57 -61.86 42.70
CA ALA A 331 0.63 -61.62 41.60
C ALA A 331 -0.16 -60.31 41.73
N GLU A 332 -0.57 -59.92 42.94
CA GLU A 332 -1.25 -58.65 43.20
C GLU A 332 -0.25 -57.48 43.11
N SER A 333 0.93 -57.60 43.74
CA SER A 333 2.00 -56.59 43.66
C SER A 333 2.49 -56.35 42.23
N SER A 334 2.57 -57.40 41.39
CA SER A 334 2.94 -57.26 39.97
C SER A 334 1.91 -56.47 39.17
N GLN A 335 0.63 -56.58 39.50
CA GLN A 335 -0.43 -55.80 38.83
C GLN A 335 -0.39 -54.32 39.25
N LEU A 336 -0.16 -54.04 40.53
CA LEU A 336 0.04 -52.66 41.03
C LEU A 336 1.29 -52.03 40.41
N GLN A 337 2.40 -52.77 40.30
CA GLN A 337 3.62 -52.31 39.65
C GLN A 337 3.40 -51.99 38.17
N ALA A 338 2.72 -52.86 37.42
CA ALA A 338 2.45 -52.62 35.99
C ALA A 338 1.59 -51.35 35.76
N ARG A 339 0.68 -51.03 36.68
CA ARG A 339 -0.12 -49.79 36.65
C ARG A 339 0.71 -48.56 37.04
N TRP A 340 1.59 -48.69 38.03
CA TRP A 340 2.57 -47.65 38.37
C TRP A 340 3.49 -47.33 37.19
N ASP A 341 4.00 -48.34 36.49
CA ASP A 341 4.83 -48.16 35.30
C ASP A 341 4.06 -47.46 34.16
N ALA A 342 2.78 -47.80 33.97
CA ALA A 342 1.89 -47.11 33.03
C ALA A 342 1.63 -45.64 33.40
N LEU A 343 1.47 -45.32 34.69
CA LEU A 343 1.33 -43.94 35.17
C LEU A 343 2.61 -43.11 34.97
N ASN A 344 3.80 -43.70 35.18
CA ASN A 344 5.07 -43.04 34.89
C ASN A 344 5.25 -42.79 33.38
N ALA A 345 4.82 -43.73 32.53
CA ALA A 345 4.81 -43.54 31.09
C ALA A 345 3.85 -42.40 30.67
N LEU A 346 2.64 -42.34 31.26
CA LEU A 346 1.69 -41.25 31.05
C LEU A 346 2.27 -39.89 31.49
N LEU A 347 2.88 -39.81 32.67
CA LEU A 347 3.52 -38.58 33.14
C LEU A 347 4.67 -38.13 32.21
N THR A 348 5.42 -39.08 31.65
CA THR A 348 6.48 -38.80 30.67
C THR A 348 5.90 -38.21 29.38
N ASP A 349 4.79 -38.76 28.88
CA ASP A 349 4.08 -38.26 27.70
C ASP A 349 3.46 -36.87 27.94
N ILE A 350 2.84 -36.63 29.10
CA ILE A 350 2.35 -35.30 29.53
C ILE A 350 3.49 -34.27 29.49
N ASN A 351 4.64 -34.57 30.10
CA ASN A 351 5.78 -33.67 30.12
C ASN A 351 6.29 -33.36 28.70
N ALA A 352 6.39 -34.38 27.83
CA ALA A 352 6.79 -34.19 26.43
C ALA A 352 5.80 -33.31 25.64
N ARG A 353 4.48 -33.42 25.91
CA ARG A 353 3.45 -32.53 25.33
C ARG A 353 3.58 -31.10 25.86
N VAL A 354 3.85 -30.93 27.15
CA VAL A 354 4.09 -29.61 27.77
C VAL A 354 5.33 -28.94 27.16
N ASP A 355 6.43 -29.68 26.98
CA ASP A 355 7.65 -29.18 26.35
C ASP A 355 7.39 -28.74 24.90
N ARG A 356 6.66 -29.56 24.11
CA ARG A 356 6.25 -29.21 22.74
C ARG A 356 5.33 -27.99 22.69
N HIS A 357 4.37 -27.89 23.60
CA HIS A 357 3.48 -26.74 23.70
C HIS A 357 4.27 -25.45 24.03
N ASN A 358 5.26 -25.53 24.92
CA ASN A 358 6.13 -24.39 25.23
C ASN A 358 7.05 -24.00 24.07
N GLU A 359 7.57 -24.98 23.32
CA GLU A 359 8.33 -24.74 22.08
C GLU A 359 7.49 -23.97 21.05
N LEU A 360 6.27 -24.43 20.79
CA LEU A 360 5.34 -23.81 19.85
C LEU A 360 4.97 -22.37 20.23
N ARG A 361 4.81 -22.07 21.52
CA ARG A 361 4.59 -20.69 21.98
C ARG A 361 5.77 -19.78 21.62
N MET A 362 7.01 -20.23 21.82
CA MET A 362 8.19 -19.46 21.42
C MET A 362 8.29 -19.29 19.90
N GLN A 363 7.85 -20.29 19.12
CA GLN A 363 7.78 -20.20 17.66
C GLN A 363 6.75 -19.15 17.22
N LEU A 364 5.56 -19.11 17.83
CA LEU A 364 4.53 -18.10 17.56
C LEU A 364 4.99 -16.67 17.90
N GLU A 365 5.66 -16.49 19.05
CA GLU A 365 6.27 -15.21 19.45
C GLU A 365 7.36 -14.75 18.45
N ALA A 366 8.15 -15.69 17.91
CA ALA A 366 9.14 -15.42 16.87
C ALA A 366 8.51 -15.07 15.51
N LEU A 367 7.36 -15.67 15.16
CA LEU A 367 6.60 -15.30 13.95
C LEU A 367 6.06 -13.87 14.04
N GLY A 368 5.53 -13.46 15.20
CA GLY A 368 5.11 -12.07 15.42
C GLY A 368 6.27 -11.08 15.22
N THR A 369 7.46 -11.40 15.75
CA THR A 369 8.67 -10.59 15.53
C THR A 369 9.04 -10.52 14.04
N ARG A 370 9.02 -11.66 13.33
CA ARG A 370 9.29 -11.73 11.88
C ARG A 370 8.28 -10.93 11.07
N TYR A 371 7.00 -10.91 11.47
CA TYR A 371 5.97 -10.08 10.86
C TYR A 371 6.30 -8.59 11.00
N GLU A 372 6.60 -8.12 12.22
CA GLU A 372 6.95 -6.72 12.49
C GLU A 372 8.22 -6.27 11.72
N GLU A 373 9.22 -7.15 11.60
CA GLU A 373 10.43 -6.90 10.80
C GLU A 373 10.14 -6.71 9.30
N VAL A 374 9.25 -7.53 8.73
CA VAL A 374 8.85 -7.44 7.32
C VAL A 374 7.97 -6.22 7.10
N TYR A 375 6.95 -6.03 7.94
CA TYR A 375 6.02 -4.90 7.86
C TYR A 375 6.75 -3.55 8.01
N THR A 376 7.79 -3.49 8.85
CA THR A 376 8.72 -2.34 8.95
C THR A 376 9.36 -1.96 7.61
N GLY A 377 9.58 -2.92 6.70
CA GLY A 377 10.12 -2.66 5.36
C GLY A 377 9.18 -1.84 4.45
N LEU A 378 7.88 -1.84 4.74
CA LEU A 378 6.87 -1.06 4.02
C LEU A 378 6.65 0.36 4.57
N ASP A 379 7.09 0.66 5.79
CA ASP A 379 6.80 1.91 6.50
C ASP A 379 7.52 3.12 5.87
N SER A 380 6.90 3.70 4.84
CA SER A 380 7.46 4.80 4.01
C SER A 380 7.71 6.11 4.78
N ARG A 381 7.23 6.21 6.02
CA ARG A 381 7.50 7.33 6.95
C ARG A 381 8.88 7.25 7.59
N ARG A 382 9.53 6.07 7.57
CA ARG A 382 10.86 5.90 8.16
C ARG A 382 11.94 6.48 7.25
N LEU A 383 12.78 7.31 7.84
CA LEU A 383 14.07 7.68 7.23
C LEU A 383 14.95 6.43 7.16
N VAL A 384 15.25 5.96 5.95
CA VAL A 384 16.23 4.90 5.72
C VAL A 384 17.60 5.43 6.14
N VAL A 385 18.04 5.08 7.34
CA VAL A 385 19.41 5.35 7.79
C VAL A 385 20.32 4.38 7.04
N PRO A 386 21.28 4.85 6.22
CA PRO A 386 22.17 3.94 5.49
C PRO A 386 22.99 3.12 6.48
N GLN A 387 22.97 1.79 6.33
CA GLN A 387 23.96 0.94 6.97
C GLN A 387 25.28 1.07 6.20
N TYR A 388 26.31 1.61 6.87
CA TYR A 388 27.65 1.87 6.33
C TYR A 388 28.62 0.73 6.64
#